data_AF-A0A1G1W2T0-F1
#
_entry.id   AF-A0A1G1W2T0-F1
#
_cell.length_a   1.000
_cell.length_b   1.000
_cell.length_c   1.000
_cell.angle_alpha   90.00
_cell.angle_beta   90.00
_cell.angle_gamma   90.00
#
_symmetry.space_group_name_H-M   'P 1'
#
loop_
_entity.id
_entity.type
_entity.pdbx_description
1 polymer ?
#
loop_
_entity_poly.entity_id
_entity_poly.type
_entity_poly.pdbx_seq_one_letter_code
_entity_poly.pdbx_strand_id
1 'polypeptide(L)'
;MKREDIFFIVIPIVLAGAVIFGHYHFLVSQNPQVHSRPLVTTSFVQSLHDSELTPAAPTTSLPRQVSGEMQDIPTSIGKLTELLNRIRSQGGNILLLRIGMKLTPDGSIILSQGAESSQELLLRWTKKTVSEAHKQGLHTYVAMMFIEQSQVVDPGKFSSQLKELIARWGNMAQEYHVSYFLPGIVLGQFNYNSLPQENLQVFVTEIERATRETYTGLLGIGLCCSSSAIAPSGYNQLLVITDIGAPDPVLIMKARADAKRYGIEYIFILDQNSQRLSSIQ
;
A
#
# COMPACT_ATOMS: atom_id res chain seq x y z
N MET A 1 -5.29 37.49 -39.94
CA MET A 1 -6.53 37.08 -39.25
C MET A 1 -7.61 38.11 -39.54
N LYS A 2 -8.79 37.67 -39.99
CA LYS A 2 -9.93 38.58 -40.18
C LYS A 2 -10.51 38.90 -38.80
N ARG A 3 -11.11 40.08 -38.65
CA ARG A 3 -11.67 40.56 -37.36
C ARG A 3 -12.75 39.60 -36.82
N GLU A 4 -13.40 38.86 -37.71
CA GLU A 4 -14.42 37.84 -37.43
C GLU A 4 -13.85 36.59 -36.72
N ASP A 5 -12.60 36.21 -37.02
CA ASP A 5 -11.96 35.02 -36.43
C ASP A 5 -11.63 35.22 -34.93
N ILE A 6 -11.39 36.47 -34.52
CA ILE A 6 -11.12 36.82 -33.11
C ILE A 6 -12.39 36.67 -32.26
N PHE A 7 -13.56 36.99 -32.82
CA PHE A 7 -14.83 36.89 -32.11
C PHE A 7 -15.22 35.42 -31.81
N PHE A 8 -14.92 34.49 -32.73
CA PHE A 8 -15.23 33.07 -32.53
C PHE A 8 -14.33 32.37 -31.50
N ILE A 9 -13.11 32.89 -31.25
CA ILE A 9 -12.17 32.26 -30.31
C ILE A 9 -12.24 32.92 -28.93
N VAL A 10 -12.39 34.25 -28.86
CA VAL A 10 -12.29 34.99 -27.58
C VAL A 10 -13.59 34.95 -26.78
N ILE A 11 -14.75 35.02 -27.45
CA ILE A 11 -16.06 35.04 -26.75
C ILE A 11 -16.29 33.77 -25.91
N PRO A 12 -16.06 32.54 -26.41
CA PRO A 12 -16.26 31.32 -25.62
C PRO A 12 -15.36 31.26 -24.38
N ILE A 13 -14.13 31.77 -24.47
CA ILE A 13 -13.16 31.77 -23.37
C ILE A 13 -13.56 32.75 -22.27
N VAL A 14 -14.03 33.95 -22.64
CA VAL A 14 -14.50 34.94 -21.66
C VAL A 14 -15.79 34.47 -20.96
N LEU A 15 -16.70 33.82 -21.69
CA LEU A 15 -17.91 33.22 -21.10
C LEU A 15 -17.59 32.08 -20.12
N ALA A 16 -16.63 31.21 -20.45
CA ALA A 16 -16.20 30.15 -19.54
C ALA A 16 -15.58 30.71 -18.25
N GLY A 17 -14.76 31.76 -18.36
CA GLY A 17 -14.20 32.46 -17.20
C GLY A 17 -15.29 33.05 -16.29
N ALA A 18 -16.27 33.74 -16.87
CA ALA A 18 -17.36 34.36 -16.11
C ALA A 18 -18.21 33.33 -15.33
N VAL A 19 -18.45 32.15 -15.90
CA VAL A 19 -19.18 31.06 -15.22
C VAL A 19 -18.40 30.51 -14.03
N ILE A 20 -17.10 30.28 -14.19
CA ILE A 20 -16.23 29.72 -13.13
C ILE A 20 -16.10 30.70 -11.97
N PHE A 21 -15.78 31.97 -12.25
CA PHE A 21 -15.63 32.99 -11.20
C PHE A 21 -16.97 33.35 -10.54
N GLY A 22 -18.07 33.36 -11.29
CA GLY A 22 -19.41 33.58 -10.76
C GLY A 22 -19.86 32.47 -9.79
N HIS A 23 -19.62 31.20 -10.12
CA HIS A 23 -19.98 30.07 -9.26
C HIS A 23 -19.16 30.05 -7.95
N TYR A 24 -17.87 30.36 -8.05
CA TYR A 24 -16.99 30.42 -6.88
C TYR A 24 -17.42 31.52 -5.90
N HIS A 25 -17.76 32.71 -6.42
CA HIS A 25 -18.19 33.82 -5.57
C HIS A 25 -19.55 33.57 -4.90
N PHE A 26 -20.44 32.82 -5.55
CA PHE A 26 -21.72 32.41 -4.97
C PHE A 26 -21.53 31.43 -3.81
N LEU A 27 -20.65 30.43 -3.94
CA LEU A 27 -20.34 29.46 -2.88
C LEU A 27 -19.69 30.08 -1.64
N VAL A 28 -18.78 31.04 -1.84
CA VAL A 28 -18.11 31.75 -0.73
C VAL A 28 -19.06 32.68 0.03
N SER A 29 -20.07 33.24 -0.65
CA SER A 29 -21.03 34.16 -0.02
C SER A 29 -22.03 33.49 0.93
N GLN A 30 -22.21 32.16 0.84
CA GLN A 30 -23.25 31.44 1.60
C GLN A 30 -22.81 30.90 2.98
N ASN A 31 -21.56 31.06 3.44
CA ASN A 31 -21.18 30.60 4.78
C ASN A 31 -20.13 31.48 5.50
N PRO A 32 -20.48 32.70 5.94
CA PRO A 32 -19.49 33.67 6.39
C PRO A 32 -19.04 33.55 7.86
N GLN A 33 -19.71 32.79 8.75
CA GLN A 33 -19.39 32.79 10.19
C GLN A 33 -19.74 31.48 10.95
N VAL A 34 -18.90 30.47 10.83
CA VAL A 34 -18.65 29.53 11.95
C VAL A 34 -17.17 29.63 12.33
N HIS A 35 -16.78 30.85 12.70
CA HIS A 35 -15.52 31.18 13.34
C HIS A 35 -15.83 31.97 14.62
N SER A 36 -15.90 31.27 15.77
CA SER A 36 -15.80 31.90 17.10
C SER A 36 -15.59 30.90 18.27
N ARG A 37 -14.37 30.31 18.32
CA ARG A 37 -13.49 30.05 19.51
C ARG A 37 -13.95 29.11 20.67
N PRO A 38 -13.04 28.50 21.49
CA PRO A 38 -11.66 28.93 21.81
C PRO A 38 -10.51 27.89 21.75
N LEU A 39 -9.29 28.45 21.67
CA LEU A 39 -7.98 27.96 22.13
C LEU A 39 -7.69 26.45 22.09
N VAL A 40 -7.13 25.98 20.96
CA VAL A 40 -6.13 24.91 20.99
C VAL A 40 -4.85 25.46 20.39
N THR A 41 -3.77 25.24 21.11
CA THR A 41 -2.47 25.92 21.01
C THR A 41 -1.88 25.89 19.62
N THR A 42 -1.32 27.04 19.26
CA THR A 42 -0.74 27.50 18.00
C THR A 42 0.49 26.71 17.50
N SER A 43 0.75 25.52 18.01
CA SER A 43 1.88 24.67 17.59
C SER A 43 1.51 23.56 16.60
N PHE A 44 0.22 23.23 16.42
CA PHE A 44 -0.19 22.12 15.55
C PHE A 44 -0.37 22.50 14.06
N VAL A 45 -0.72 23.76 13.77
CA VAL A 45 -1.12 24.19 12.42
C VAL A 45 0.07 24.50 11.50
N GLN A 46 1.22 24.91 12.06
CA GLN A 46 2.43 25.09 11.25
C GLN A 46 3.00 23.73 10.77
N SER A 47 2.74 22.63 11.50
CA SER A 47 3.21 21.28 11.13
C SER A 47 2.45 20.64 9.96
N LEU A 48 1.36 21.26 9.48
CA LEU A 48 0.55 20.74 8.38
C LEU A 48 0.97 21.31 7.02
N HIS A 49 1.55 22.51 6.95
CA HIS A 49 1.94 23.11 5.67
C HIS A 49 3.29 22.60 5.12
N ASP A 50 4.17 22.09 5.98
CA ASP A 50 5.41 21.39 5.58
C ASP A 50 5.17 19.88 5.29
N SER A 51 3.92 19.41 5.40
CA SER A 51 3.61 17.97 5.50
C SER A 51 2.90 17.32 4.31
N GLU A 52 2.58 18.07 3.25
CA GLU A 52 2.36 17.45 1.95
C GLU A 52 3.72 17.09 1.37
N LEU A 53 4.26 15.96 1.83
CA LEU A 53 5.41 15.33 1.20
C LEU A 53 5.07 15.18 -0.27
N THR A 54 5.86 15.84 -1.12
CA THR A 54 5.72 15.66 -2.55
C THR A 54 5.87 14.18 -2.85
N PRO A 55 4.92 13.58 -3.59
CA PRO A 55 5.04 12.19 -3.96
C PRO A 55 6.35 12.01 -4.72
N ALA A 56 7.21 11.16 -4.19
CA ALA A 56 8.56 10.95 -4.69
C ALA A 56 8.67 9.51 -5.12
N ALA A 57 9.16 9.26 -6.34
CA ALA A 57 9.64 7.94 -6.72
C ALA A 57 11.01 7.70 -6.07
N PRO A 58 11.44 6.43 -5.89
CA PRO A 58 12.83 6.15 -5.61
C PRO A 58 13.72 6.80 -6.68
N THR A 59 14.85 7.38 -6.26
CA THR A 59 15.82 7.99 -7.17
C THR A 59 16.58 6.96 -8.02
N THR A 60 16.33 5.67 -7.79
CA THR A 60 17.00 4.53 -8.41
C THR A 60 15.97 3.58 -9.03
N SER A 61 16.37 2.84 -10.07
CA SER A 61 15.55 1.78 -10.66
C SER A 61 15.34 0.62 -9.67
N LEU A 62 14.28 -0.17 -9.88
CA LEU A 62 14.01 -1.37 -9.07
C LEU A 62 15.28 -2.25 -8.93
N PRO A 63 15.71 -2.59 -7.71
CA PRO A 63 16.93 -3.35 -7.54
C PRO A 63 16.79 -4.79 -8.05
N ARG A 64 17.79 -5.26 -8.83
CA ARG A 64 17.85 -6.62 -9.39
C ARG A 64 18.34 -7.69 -8.40
N GLN A 65 18.99 -7.26 -7.32
CA GLN A 65 19.47 -8.12 -6.24
C GLN A 65 19.12 -7.45 -4.92
N VAL A 66 18.52 -8.23 -4.02
CA VAL A 66 17.78 -7.67 -2.89
C VAL A 66 18.38 -8.15 -1.59
N SER A 67 18.88 -7.18 -0.82
CA SER A 67 18.98 -7.25 0.62
C SER A 67 18.02 -6.19 1.15
N GLY A 68 17.01 -6.61 1.90
CA GLY A 68 16.02 -5.69 2.44
C GLY A 68 15.58 -6.11 3.84
N GLU A 69 14.90 -5.18 4.50
CA GLU A 69 14.37 -5.38 5.85
C GLU A 69 12.84 -5.27 5.80
N MET A 70 12.17 -6.18 6.48
CA MET A 70 10.77 -6.04 6.86
C MET A 70 10.70 -5.34 8.21
N GLN A 71 9.90 -4.30 8.34
CA GLN A 71 9.71 -3.64 9.63
C GLN A 71 8.29 -3.10 9.72
N ASP A 72 7.75 -3.07 10.94
CA ASP A 72 6.53 -2.32 11.25
C ASP A 72 6.70 -0.82 10.95
N ILE A 73 5.63 -0.17 10.50
CA ILE A 73 5.66 1.28 10.23
C ILE A 73 6.14 2.04 11.48
N PRO A 74 7.20 2.85 11.38
CA PRO A 74 7.68 3.63 12.52
C PRO A 74 6.67 4.75 12.83
N THR A 75 6.20 4.79 14.07
CA THR A 75 5.24 5.81 14.56
C THR A 75 5.90 6.99 15.26
N SER A 76 7.23 7.14 15.13
CA SER A 76 7.98 8.28 15.64
C SER A 76 9.19 8.61 14.77
N ILE A 77 9.67 9.85 14.85
CA ILE A 77 10.82 10.32 14.07
C ILE A 77 12.08 9.54 14.48
N GLY A 78 12.30 9.32 15.78
CA GLY A 78 13.45 8.55 16.27
C GLY A 78 13.48 7.13 15.68
N LYS A 79 12.34 6.42 15.71
CA LYS A 79 12.21 5.08 15.12
C LYS A 79 12.44 5.08 13.61
N LEU A 80 11.95 6.10 12.91
CA LEU A 80 12.18 6.24 11.46
C LEU A 80 13.67 6.43 11.15
N THR A 81 14.35 7.32 11.87
CA THR A 81 15.79 7.55 11.69
C THR A 81 16.61 6.29 12.00
N GLU A 82 16.29 5.59 13.09
CA GLU A 82 16.94 4.32 13.44
C GLU A 82 16.75 3.25 12.38
N LEU A 83 15.52 3.10 11.86
CA LEU A 83 15.20 2.15 10.79
C LEU A 83 16.02 2.44 9.53
N LEU A 84 15.98 3.68 9.04
CA LEU A 84 16.68 4.04 7.79
C LEU A 84 18.20 3.88 7.94
N ASN A 85 18.77 4.26 9.09
CA ASN A 85 20.19 4.06 9.38
C ASN A 85 20.59 2.57 9.41
N ARG A 86 19.71 1.72 9.95
CA ARG A 86 19.94 0.26 10.01
C ARG A 86 19.94 -0.37 8.62
N ILE A 87 18.95 -0.05 7.79
CA ILE A 87 18.89 -0.57 6.41
C ILE A 87 20.13 -0.16 5.63
N ARG A 88 20.56 1.09 5.78
CA ARG A 88 21.78 1.60 5.15
C ARG A 88 23.03 0.88 5.62
N SER A 89 23.20 0.67 6.92
CA SER A 89 24.40 0.00 7.46
C SER A 89 24.49 -1.47 7.03
N GLN A 90 23.35 -2.09 6.71
CA GLN A 90 23.26 -3.45 6.19
C GLN A 90 23.38 -3.55 4.66
N GLY A 91 23.59 -2.42 3.97
CA GLY A 91 23.65 -2.36 2.50
C GLY A 91 22.31 -2.68 1.84
N GLY A 92 21.20 -2.47 2.55
CA GLY A 92 19.86 -2.71 2.05
C GLY A 92 19.42 -1.69 1.00
N ASN A 93 18.63 -2.15 0.03
CA ASN A 93 18.06 -1.34 -1.05
C ASN A 93 16.54 -1.45 -1.16
N ILE A 94 15.93 -2.30 -0.32
CA ILE A 94 14.47 -2.45 -0.20
C ILE A 94 14.05 -2.29 1.25
N LEU A 95 12.95 -1.56 1.47
CA LEU A 95 12.21 -1.51 2.72
C LEU A 95 10.82 -2.13 2.52
N LEU A 96 10.49 -3.18 3.27
CA LEU A 96 9.15 -3.75 3.33
C LEU A 96 8.44 -3.28 4.60
N LEU A 97 7.47 -2.37 4.45
CA LEU A 97 6.64 -1.90 5.54
C LEU A 97 5.49 -2.86 5.80
N ARG A 98 5.48 -3.46 6.99
CA ARG A 98 4.38 -4.28 7.47
C ARG A 98 3.29 -3.39 8.06
N ILE A 99 2.04 -3.71 7.75
CA ILE A 99 0.84 -3.23 8.45
C ILE A 99 0.13 -4.45 9.03
N GLY A 100 0.01 -4.54 10.34
CA GLY A 100 -0.72 -5.62 10.97
C GLY A 100 -2.21 -5.52 10.71
N MET A 101 -2.83 -6.63 10.32
CA MET A 101 -4.27 -6.81 10.22
C MET A 101 -4.76 -7.73 11.33
N LYS A 102 -5.92 -7.43 11.89
CA LYS A 102 -6.64 -8.29 12.83
C LYS A 102 -8.11 -8.37 12.46
N LEU A 103 -8.77 -9.45 12.87
CA LEU A 103 -10.23 -9.57 12.80
C LEU A 103 -10.80 -9.40 14.20
N THR A 104 -11.72 -8.47 14.35
CA THR A 104 -12.51 -8.33 15.58
C THR A 104 -13.49 -9.50 15.72
N PRO A 105 -14.05 -9.76 16.92
CA PRO A 105 -15.04 -10.82 17.11
C PRO A 105 -16.28 -10.71 16.23
N ASP A 106 -16.66 -9.51 15.80
CA ASP A 106 -17.76 -9.27 14.84
C ASP A 106 -17.34 -9.42 13.36
N GLY A 107 -16.10 -9.87 13.10
CA GLY A 107 -15.57 -10.10 11.76
C GLY A 107 -15.13 -8.84 11.02
N SER A 108 -14.91 -7.72 11.71
CA SER A 108 -14.41 -6.49 11.10
C SER A 108 -12.88 -6.47 11.02
N ILE A 109 -12.34 -5.97 9.91
CA ILE A 109 -10.91 -5.76 9.72
C ILE A 109 -10.47 -4.51 10.48
N ILE A 110 -9.46 -4.66 11.35
CA ILE A 110 -8.75 -3.54 11.96
C ILE A 110 -7.28 -3.58 11.56
N LEU A 111 -6.69 -2.40 11.36
CA LEU A 111 -5.25 -2.25 11.18
C LEU A 111 -4.64 -1.93 12.55
N SER A 112 -3.51 -2.58 12.87
CA SER A 112 -2.84 -2.42 14.15
C SER A 112 -1.33 -2.49 13.98
N GLN A 113 -0.63 -1.57 14.66
CA GLN A 113 0.81 -1.60 14.82
C GLN A 113 1.22 -1.24 16.25
N GLY A 114 1.68 -2.25 17.01
CA GLY A 114 1.94 -2.09 18.43
C GLY A 114 0.69 -1.63 19.18
N ALA A 115 0.75 -0.46 19.82
CA ALA A 115 -0.38 0.15 20.52
C ALA A 115 -1.25 1.05 19.62
N GLU A 116 -0.85 1.29 18.37
CA GLU A 116 -1.58 2.14 17.43
C GLU A 116 -2.59 1.33 16.62
N SER A 117 -3.80 1.86 16.47
CA SER A 117 -4.89 1.26 15.66
C SER A 117 -5.61 2.28 14.78
N SER A 118 -5.20 3.54 14.79
CA SER A 118 -5.73 4.60 13.94
C SER A 118 -5.21 4.43 12.52
N GLN A 119 -6.10 4.06 11.60
CA GLN A 119 -5.77 3.96 10.18
C GLN A 119 -5.20 5.27 9.63
N GLU A 120 -5.68 6.43 10.10
CA GLU A 120 -5.20 7.75 9.67
C GLU A 120 -3.73 7.97 10.05
N LEU A 121 -3.38 7.62 11.30
CA LEU A 121 -2.01 7.76 11.79
C LEU A 121 -1.08 6.77 11.10
N LEU A 122 -1.53 5.53 10.90
CA LEU A 122 -0.76 4.53 10.15
C LEU A 122 -0.51 4.98 8.71
N LEU A 123 -1.52 5.52 8.03
CA LEU A 123 -1.38 6.02 6.67
C LEU A 123 -0.41 7.21 6.61
N ARG A 124 -0.53 8.17 7.54
CA ARG A 124 0.36 9.34 7.62
C ARG A 124 1.82 8.91 7.82
N TRP A 125 2.08 7.99 8.75
CA TRP A 125 3.43 7.50 9.00
C TRP A 125 3.96 6.64 7.87
N THR A 126 3.10 5.90 7.15
CA THR A 126 3.50 5.18 5.94
C THR A 126 3.99 6.16 4.88
N LYS A 127 3.19 7.18 4.54
CA LYS A 127 3.55 8.23 3.56
C LYS A 127 4.89 8.89 3.93
N LYS A 128 5.06 9.22 5.21
CA LYS A 128 6.30 9.80 5.74
C LYS A 128 7.50 8.87 5.58
N THR A 129 7.34 7.62 5.96
CA THR A 129 8.41 6.62 5.91
C THR A 129 8.84 6.36 4.47
N VAL A 130 7.88 6.21 3.56
CA VAL A 130 8.13 6.01 2.12
C VAL A 130 8.91 7.19 1.53
N SER A 131 8.47 8.43 1.79
CA SER A 131 9.15 9.61 1.26
C SER A 131 10.61 9.70 1.72
N GLU A 132 10.87 9.46 3.01
CA GLU A 132 12.24 9.47 3.54
C GLU A 132 13.09 8.30 3.03
N ALA A 133 12.50 7.12 2.87
CA ALA A 133 13.17 5.97 2.26
C ALA A 133 13.54 6.26 0.80
N HIS A 134 12.65 6.86 0.02
CA HIS A 134 12.87 7.21 -1.39
C HIS A 134 13.95 8.27 -1.57
N LYS A 135 14.03 9.27 -0.68
CA LYS A 135 15.15 10.24 -0.64
C LYS A 135 16.51 9.55 -0.45
N GLN A 136 16.51 8.40 0.21
CA GLN A 136 17.71 7.57 0.38
C GLN A 136 17.90 6.54 -0.75
N GLY A 137 17.05 6.54 -1.78
CA GLY A 137 17.13 5.58 -2.89
C GLY A 137 16.77 4.15 -2.50
N LEU A 138 16.01 3.98 -1.40
CA LEU A 138 15.40 2.70 -1.05
C LEU A 138 14.10 2.54 -1.86
N HIS A 139 13.87 1.35 -2.42
CA HIS A 139 12.56 1.01 -2.96
C HIS A 139 11.65 0.53 -1.84
N THR A 140 10.44 1.07 -1.73
CA THR A 140 9.53 0.70 -0.64
C THR A 140 8.45 -0.25 -1.12
N TYR A 141 8.16 -1.25 -0.30
CA TYR A 141 7.00 -2.12 -0.40
C TYR A 141 6.11 -1.91 0.80
N VAL A 142 4.80 -2.00 0.60
CA VAL A 142 3.82 -2.02 1.69
C VAL A 142 3.09 -3.35 1.62
N ALA A 143 3.05 -4.07 2.74
CA ALA A 143 2.32 -5.33 2.90
C ALA A 143 1.42 -5.25 4.11
N MET A 144 0.11 -5.48 3.92
CA MET A 144 -0.77 -5.72 5.05
C MET A 144 -0.88 -7.23 5.30
N MET A 145 -0.64 -7.63 6.55
CA MET A 145 -0.51 -9.03 6.93
C MET A 145 -1.24 -9.28 8.24
N PHE A 146 -1.94 -10.41 8.34
CA PHE A 146 -2.51 -10.82 9.60
C PHE A 146 -1.42 -11.07 10.65
N ILE A 147 -1.56 -10.44 11.81
CA ILE A 147 -0.65 -10.61 12.95
C ILE A 147 -1.15 -11.62 13.97
N GLU A 148 -2.34 -12.18 13.74
CA GLU A 148 -2.95 -13.23 14.55
C GLU A 148 -3.79 -14.16 13.68
N GLN A 149 -3.92 -15.41 14.15
CA GLN A 149 -4.77 -16.41 13.53
C GLN A 149 -6.23 -16.10 13.86
N SER A 150 -7.02 -15.80 12.84
CA SER A 150 -8.45 -15.52 12.96
C SER A 150 -9.20 -16.08 11.77
N GLN A 151 -10.35 -16.70 12.02
CA GLN A 151 -11.18 -17.24 10.94
C GLN A 151 -12.05 -16.15 10.32
N VAL A 152 -12.19 -16.21 8.99
CA VAL A 152 -13.12 -15.35 8.27
C VAL A 152 -14.52 -15.96 8.38
N VAL A 153 -15.35 -15.41 9.26
CA VAL A 153 -16.70 -15.90 9.53
C VAL A 153 -17.76 -15.38 8.56
N ASP A 154 -17.52 -14.21 7.95
CA ASP A 154 -18.38 -13.60 6.93
C ASP A 154 -17.51 -13.17 5.72
N PRO A 155 -17.41 -14.02 4.69
CA PRO A 155 -16.60 -13.74 3.51
C PRO A 155 -17.05 -12.49 2.74
N GLY A 156 -18.35 -12.16 2.76
CA GLY A 156 -18.92 -11.02 2.06
C GLY A 156 -18.53 -9.70 2.72
N LYS A 157 -18.74 -9.60 4.04
CA LYS A 157 -18.29 -8.45 4.84
C LYS A 157 -16.78 -8.26 4.73
N PHE A 158 -16.02 -9.34 4.83
CA PHE A 158 -14.57 -9.33 4.71
C PHE A 158 -14.11 -8.81 3.34
N SER A 159 -14.69 -9.30 2.24
CA SER A 159 -14.41 -8.83 0.88
C SER A 159 -14.72 -7.34 0.71
N SER A 160 -15.85 -6.85 1.23
CA SER A 160 -16.21 -5.42 1.17
C SER A 160 -15.20 -4.54 1.90
N GLN A 161 -14.85 -4.88 3.14
CA GLN A 161 -13.90 -4.10 3.94
C GLN A 161 -12.49 -4.13 3.34
N LEU A 162 -12.09 -5.27 2.75
CA LEU A 162 -10.80 -5.35 2.07
C LEU A 162 -10.75 -4.46 0.82
N LYS A 163 -11.84 -4.40 0.04
CA LYS A 163 -11.95 -3.49 -1.12
C LYS A 163 -11.85 -2.02 -0.71
N GLU A 164 -12.47 -1.62 0.41
CA GLU A 164 -12.35 -0.27 0.97
C GLU A 164 -10.92 0.06 1.38
N LEU A 165 -10.23 -0.88 2.05
CA LEU A 165 -8.83 -0.75 2.40
C LEU A 165 -7.95 -0.61 1.14
N ILE A 166 -8.18 -1.43 0.11
CA ILE A 166 -7.46 -1.36 -1.16
C ILE A 166 -7.67 -0.03 -1.85
N ALA A 167 -8.90 0.49 -1.91
CA ALA A 167 -9.15 1.79 -2.53
C ALA A 167 -8.35 2.90 -1.83
N ARG A 168 -8.31 2.89 -0.50
CA ARG A 168 -7.60 3.90 0.28
C ARG A 168 -6.08 3.78 0.16
N TRP A 169 -5.54 2.58 0.34
CA TRP A 169 -4.10 2.34 0.38
C TRP A 169 -3.47 2.16 -1.00
N GLY A 170 -4.23 1.68 -1.97
CA GLY A 170 -3.85 1.60 -3.38
C GLY A 170 -3.63 2.99 -3.98
N ASN A 171 -4.50 3.95 -3.68
CA ASN A 171 -4.29 5.36 -4.06
C ASN A 171 -2.99 5.93 -3.48
N MET A 172 -2.70 5.66 -2.20
CA MET A 172 -1.44 6.07 -1.59
C MET A 172 -0.23 5.38 -2.25
N ALA A 173 -0.33 4.08 -2.53
CA ALA A 173 0.75 3.34 -3.18
C ALA A 173 1.03 3.84 -4.61
N GLN A 174 -0.03 4.21 -5.35
CA GLN A 174 0.08 4.83 -6.66
C GLN A 174 0.71 6.21 -6.58
N GLU A 175 0.22 7.07 -5.68
CA GLU A 175 0.72 8.42 -5.44
C GLU A 175 2.21 8.39 -5.08
N TYR A 176 2.62 7.54 -4.14
CA TYR A 176 3.99 7.49 -3.61
C TYR A 176 4.90 6.47 -4.32
N HIS A 177 4.49 5.91 -5.46
CA HIS A 177 5.28 4.95 -6.25
C HIS A 177 5.80 3.73 -5.45
N VAL A 178 4.98 3.22 -4.54
CA VAL A 178 5.29 2.05 -3.70
C VAL A 178 4.87 0.78 -4.43
N SER A 179 5.64 -0.30 -4.31
CA SER A 179 5.19 -1.63 -4.74
C SER A 179 4.24 -2.22 -3.70
N TYR A 180 3.04 -2.60 -4.13
CA TYR A 180 1.99 -3.01 -3.21
C TYR A 180 1.90 -4.54 -3.17
N PHE A 181 2.24 -5.12 -2.01
CA PHE A 181 1.85 -6.50 -1.73
C PHE A 181 0.41 -6.45 -1.25
N LEU A 182 -0.47 -7.02 -2.08
CA LEU A 182 -1.89 -7.00 -1.84
C LEU A 182 -2.18 -7.52 -0.42
N PRO A 183 -2.95 -6.77 0.38
CA PRO A 183 -3.33 -7.17 1.72
C PRO A 183 -3.98 -8.54 1.64
N GLY A 184 -3.38 -9.52 2.30
CA GLY A 184 -4.12 -10.72 2.61
C GLY A 184 -4.47 -11.59 1.40
N ILE A 185 -3.55 -11.81 0.48
CA ILE A 185 -3.55 -13.07 -0.26
C ILE A 185 -2.18 -13.68 -0.03
N VAL A 186 -2.00 -14.16 1.20
CA VAL A 186 -0.94 -15.12 1.49
C VAL A 186 -1.59 -16.49 1.33
N LEU A 187 -1.42 -17.08 0.15
CA LEU A 187 -2.00 -18.39 -0.13
C LEU A 187 -1.42 -19.42 0.84
N GLY A 188 -2.29 -20.19 1.49
CA GLY A 188 -1.92 -21.16 2.52
C GLY A 188 -1.86 -20.61 3.95
N GLN A 189 -2.15 -19.31 4.15
CA GLN A 189 -2.18 -18.69 5.47
C GLN A 189 -3.47 -19.06 6.22
N PHE A 190 -3.37 -19.32 7.53
CA PHE A 190 -4.43 -19.90 8.35
C PHE A 190 -5.79 -19.20 8.19
N ASN A 191 -5.79 -17.87 8.12
CA ASN A 191 -7.01 -17.07 8.07
C ASN A 191 -7.80 -17.34 6.77
N TYR A 192 -7.11 -17.68 5.68
CA TYR A 192 -7.69 -18.02 4.37
C TYR A 192 -8.03 -19.49 4.21
N ASN A 193 -7.31 -20.40 4.89
CA ASN A 193 -7.57 -21.84 4.81
C ASN A 193 -8.95 -22.24 5.38
N SER A 194 -9.61 -21.34 6.11
CA SER A 194 -10.99 -21.52 6.57
C SER A 194 -12.04 -21.34 5.46
N LEU A 195 -11.68 -20.74 4.33
CA LEU A 195 -12.58 -20.53 3.19
C LEU A 195 -12.56 -21.75 2.25
N PRO A 196 -13.73 -22.19 1.74
CA PRO A 196 -13.79 -23.19 0.66
C PRO A 196 -12.94 -22.77 -0.55
N GLN A 197 -12.30 -23.73 -1.22
CA GLN A 197 -11.38 -23.45 -2.34
C GLN A 197 -12.04 -22.66 -3.48
N GLU A 198 -13.31 -22.94 -3.77
CA GLU A 198 -14.11 -22.19 -4.75
C GLU A 198 -14.25 -20.70 -4.37
N ASN A 199 -14.44 -20.42 -3.08
CA ASN A 199 -14.55 -19.05 -2.56
C ASN A 199 -13.20 -18.34 -2.55
N LEU A 200 -12.10 -19.07 -2.33
CA LEU A 200 -10.74 -18.52 -2.41
C LEU A 200 -10.42 -18.03 -3.82
N GLN A 201 -10.72 -18.80 -4.87
CA GLN A 201 -10.44 -18.38 -6.24
C GLN A 201 -11.26 -17.13 -6.63
N VAL A 202 -12.55 -17.11 -6.28
CA VAL A 202 -13.42 -15.95 -6.53
C VAL A 202 -12.92 -14.74 -5.75
N PHE A 203 -12.60 -14.91 -4.46
CA PHE A 203 -12.06 -13.86 -3.61
C PHE A 203 -10.77 -13.25 -4.18
N VAL A 204 -9.80 -14.08 -4.56
CA VAL A 204 -8.53 -13.62 -5.15
C VAL A 204 -8.80 -12.80 -6.41
N THR A 205 -9.65 -13.30 -7.30
CA THR A 205 -9.99 -12.65 -8.57
C THR A 205 -10.68 -11.29 -8.35
N GLU A 206 -11.62 -11.21 -7.41
CA GLU A 206 -12.31 -9.95 -7.10
C GLU A 206 -11.40 -8.90 -6.49
N ILE A 207 -10.52 -9.32 -5.58
CA ILE A 207 -9.56 -8.46 -4.89
C ILE A 207 -8.48 -7.97 -5.84
N GLU A 208 -7.99 -8.85 -6.72
CA GLU A 208 -7.07 -8.48 -7.79
C GLU A 208 -7.71 -7.42 -8.71
N ARG A 209 -8.94 -7.64 -9.17
CA ARG A 209 -9.68 -6.70 -10.01
C ARG A 209 -9.84 -5.33 -9.33
N ALA A 210 -10.32 -5.30 -8.09
CA ALA A 210 -10.49 -4.06 -7.33
C ALA A 210 -9.17 -3.30 -7.14
N THR A 211 -8.05 -4.04 -7.01
CA THR A 211 -6.73 -3.42 -6.92
C THR A 211 -6.30 -2.82 -8.24
N ARG A 212 -6.50 -3.53 -9.36
CA ARG A 212 -6.16 -3.04 -10.70
C ARG A 212 -7.01 -1.85 -11.14
N GLU A 213 -8.21 -1.68 -10.59
CA GLU A 213 -9.03 -0.48 -10.78
C GLU A 213 -8.41 0.78 -10.13
N THR A 214 -7.52 0.63 -9.13
CA THR A 214 -6.97 1.74 -8.33
C THR A 214 -5.45 1.86 -8.38
N TYR A 215 -4.74 0.81 -8.82
CA TYR A 215 -3.29 0.73 -8.77
C TYR A 215 -2.72 0.09 -10.05
N THR A 216 -1.81 0.82 -10.69
CA THR A 216 -1.19 0.43 -11.98
C THR A 216 0.24 -0.07 -11.84
N GLY A 217 0.81 -0.01 -10.63
CA GLY A 217 2.19 -0.41 -10.38
C GLY A 217 2.39 -1.93 -10.26
N LEU A 218 3.50 -2.30 -9.62
CA LEU A 218 3.89 -3.69 -9.41
C LEU A 218 3.06 -4.30 -8.28
N LEU A 219 2.34 -5.37 -8.64
CA LEU A 219 1.46 -6.10 -7.75
C LEU A 219 2.10 -7.43 -7.36
N GLY A 220 2.17 -7.69 -6.06
CA GLY A 220 2.68 -8.95 -5.53
C GLY A 220 1.65 -9.79 -4.77
N ILE A 221 1.85 -11.12 -4.78
CA ILE A 221 1.07 -12.11 -4.02
C ILE A 221 1.97 -12.89 -3.06
N GLY A 222 1.46 -13.19 -1.87
CA GLY A 222 2.18 -13.98 -0.85
C GLY A 222 1.90 -15.48 -0.96
N LEU A 223 2.90 -16.30 -0.62
CA LEU A 223 2.79 -17.77 -0.54
C LEU A 223 3.30 -18.24 0.83
N CYS A 224 2.55 -19.10 1.55
CA CYS A 224 3.04 -19.73 2.79
C CYS A 224 2.53 -21.18 2.97
N CYS A 225 3.20 -21.90 3.89
CA CYS A 225 2.85 -23.15 4.60
C CYS A 225 2.31 -24.37 3.82
N SER A 226 1.25 -24.21 3.02
CA SER A 226 0.66 -25.24 2.17
C SER A 226 -0.40 -24.58 1.26
N SER A 227 -0.08 -24.34 -0.02
CA SER A 227 -1.02 -23.73 -0.96
C SER A 227 -1.34 -24.68 -2.10
N SER A 228 -2.63 -24.96 -2.30
CA SER A 228 -3.16 -25.43 -3.58
C SER A 228 -3.01 -24.32 -4.62
N ALA A 229 -2.74 -24.70 -5.87
CA ALA A 229 -2.46 -23.74 -6.94
C ALA A 229 -3.66 -22.83 -7.19
N ILE A 230 -3.42 -21.53 -7.13
CA ILE A 230 -4.32 -20.49 -7.65
C ILE A 230 -3.62 -19.89 -8.85
N ALA A 231 -4.32 -19.75 -9.98
CA ALA A 231 -3.77 -19.15 -11.19
C ALA A 231 -3.70 -17.62 -11.02
N PRO A 232 -2.53 -17.02 -10.78
CA PRO A 232 -2.39 -15.58 -10.57
C PRO A 232 -2.19 -14.94 -11.95
N SER A 233 -3.28 -14.63 -12.66
CA SER A 233 -3.19 -13.93 -13.94
C SER A 233 -3.20 -12.42 -13.71
N GLY A 234 -2.07 -11.85 -13.33
CA GLY A 234 -1.96 -10.39 -13.16
C GLY A 234 -1.05 -9.92 -12.03
N TYR A 235 -0.24 -10.80 -11.45
CA TYR A 235 0.81 -10.41 -10.51
C TYR A 235 2.15 -10.33 -11.24
N ASN A 236 3.03 -9.43 -10.79
CA ASN A 236 4.38 -9.27 -11.34
C ASN A 236 5.43 -9.77 -10.34
N GLN A 237 5.02 -10.06 -9.10
CA GLN A 237 5.91 -10.37 -7.98
C GLN A 237 5.33 -11.51 -7.12
N LEU A 238 6.21 -12.37 -6.60
CA LEU A 238 5.88 -13.40 -5.61
C LEU A 238 6.66 -13.14 -4.31
N LEU A 239 5.97 -13.21 -3.17
CA LEU A 239 6.57 -13.15 -1.84
C LEU A 239 6.40 -14.50 -1.15
N VAL A 240 7.47 -15.27 -1.06
CA VAL A 240 7.52 -16.51 -0.30
C VAL A 240 7.76 -16.15 1.16
N ILE A 241 6.83 -16.49 2.04
CA ILE A 241 6.88 -16.18 3.46
C ILE A 241 7.25 -17.45 4.22
N THR A 242 8.30 -17.38 5.04
CA THR A 242 8.87 -18.53 5.72
C THR A 242 8.94 -18.29 7.21
N ASP A 243 8.41 -19.25 8.00
CA ASP A 243 8.34 -19.14 9.45
C ASP A 243 9.60 -19.67 10.17
N ILE A 244 10.54 -20.30 9.45
CA ILE A 244 11.72 -20.98 10.03
C ILE A 244 12.92 -20.79 9.10
N GLY A 245 14.11 -20.58 9.67
CA GLY A 245 15.41 -20.15 9.10
C GLY A 245 15.98 -20.84 7.85
N ALA A 246 15.20 -21.67 7.14
CA ALA A 246 15.44 -21.96 5.73
C ALA A 246 14.09 -22.08 4.99
N PRO A 247 13.93 -21.42 3.83
CA PRO A 247 12.74 -21.57 3.01
C PRO A 247 12.53 -23.04 2.61
N ASP A 248 11.29 -23.54 2.74
CA ASP A 248 10.94 -24.90 2.30
C ASP A 248 11.33 -25.06 0.83
N PRO A 249 12.26 -25.99 0.49
CA PRO A 249 12.68 -26.21 -0.90
C PRO A 249 11.52 -26.51 -1.84
N VAL A 250 10.47 -27.17 -1.35
CA VAL A 250 9.26 -27.46 -2.14
C VAL A 250 8.52 -26.18 -2.48
N LEU A 251 8.37 -25.26 -1.51
CA LEU A 251 7.73 -23.97 -1.71
C LEU A 251 8.53 -23.08 -2.66
N ILE A 252 9.86 -23.10 -2.57
CA ILE A 252 10.75 -22.38 -3.50
C ILE A 252 10.61 -22.93 -4.92
N MET A 253 10.67 -24.26 -5.09
CA MET A 253 10.52 -24.89 -6.41
C MET A 253 9.16 -24.56 -7.02
N LYS A 254 8.11 -24.56 -6.20
CA LYS A 254 6.77 -24.14 -6.61
C LYS A 254 6.73 -22.68 -7.01
N ALA A 255 7.29 -21.77 -6.21
CA ALA A 255 7.33 -20.34 -6.52
C ALA A 255 8.07 -20.08 -7.85
N ARG A 256 9.16 -20.79 -8.12
CA ARG A 256 9.88 -20.73 -9.41
C ARG A 256 9.04 -21.27 -10.58
N ALA A 257 8.36 -22.39 -10.37
CA ALA A 257 7.50 -22.97 -11.40
C ALA A 257 6.31 -22.05 -11.73
N ASP A 258 5.67 -21.49 -10.71
CA ASP A 258 4.58 -20.53 -10.86
C ASP A 258 5.10 -19.24 -11.51
N ALA A 259 6.27 -18.73 -11.10
CA ALA A 259 6.87 -17.57 -11.73
C ALA A 259 7.09 -17.73 -13.24
N LYS A 260 7.63 -18.88 -13.64
CA LYS A 260 7.81 -19.22 -15.06
C LYS A 260 6.48 -19.35 -15.80
N ARG A 261 5.48 -19.98 -15.17
CA ARG A 261 4.16 -20.22 -15.77
C ARG A 261 3.39 -18.92 -16.00
N TYR A 262 3.52 -17.96 -15.10
CA TYR A 262 2.70 -16.74 -15.07
C TYR A 262 3.48 -15.46 -15.43
N GLY A 263 4.76 -15.56 -15.79
CA GLY A 263 5.57 -14.41 -16.19
C GLY A 263 5.91 -13.45 -15.05
N ILE A 264 6.06 -13.96 -13.82
CA ILE A 264 6.45 -13.16 -12.65
C ILE A 264 7.90 -12.71 -12.82
N GLU A 265 8.14 -11.42 -12.61
CA GLU A 265 9.47 -10.80 -12.76
C GLU A 265 10.36 -10.98 -11.52
N TYR A 266 9.76 -10.99 -10.32
CA TYR A 266 10.52 -11.02 -9.06
C TYR A 266 9.97 -12.05 -8.07
N ILE A 267 10.85 -12.83 -7.46
CA ILE A 267 10.51 -13.72 -6.35
C ILE A 267 11.34 -13.29 -5.13
N PHE A 268 10.65 -12.98 -4.04
CA PHE A 268 11.23 -12.61 -2.76
C PHE A 268 11.01 -13.73 -1.75
N ILE A 269 11.96 -13.90 -0.84
CA ILE A 269 11.84 -14.70 0.37
C ILE A 269 11.86 -13.75 1.56
N LEU A 270 10.81 -13.82 2.36
CA LEU A 270 10.69 -13.14 3.64
C LEU A 270 10.86 -14.15 4.77
N ASP A 271 11.98 -14.06 5.48
CA ASP A 271 12.19 -14.77 6.74
C ASP A 271 11.55 -13.97 7.87
N GLN A 272 10.47 -14.50 8.46
CA GLN A 272 9.74 -13.80 9.52
C GLN A 272 10.56 -13.66 10.82
N ASN A 273 11.52 -14.53 11.08
CA ASN A 273 12.33 -14.48 12.30
C ASN A 273 13.40 -13.40 12.22
N SER A 274 14.16 -13.40 11.12
CA SER A 274 15.21 -12.39 10.91
C SER A 274 14.68 -11.09 10.30
N GLN A 275 13.40 -11.06 9.90
CA GLN A 275 12.77 -9.97 9.16
C GLN A 275 13.53 -9.59 7.89
N ARG A 276 14.25 -10.55 7.31
CA ARG A 276 15.11 -10.32 6.15
C ARG A 276 14.36 -10.64 4.87
N LEU A 277 14.46 -9.74 3.90
CA LEU A 277 13.98 -9.92 2.54
C LEU A 277 15.15 -10.25 1.62
N SER A 278 15.06 -11.36 0.89
CA SER A 278 16.07 -11.81 -0.08
C SER A 278 15.43 -12.14 -1.43
N SER A 279 16.04 -11.74 -2.54
CA SER A 279 15.58 -12.16 -3.87
C SER A 279 16.11 -13.55 -4.21
N ILE A 280 15.28 -14.39 -4.82
CA ILE A 280 15.76 -15.59 -5.51
C ILE A 280 15.60 -15.42 -7.02
N GLN A 281 16.66 -15.78 -7.75
CA GLN A 281 16.66 -15.91 -9.20
C GLN A 281 16.11 -17.27 -9.62
#